data_AF-A0A257MAM8-F1
#
_entry.id   AF-A0A257MAM8-F1
#
_cell.length_a   1.000
_cell.length_b   1.000
_cell.length_c   1.000
_cell.angle_alpha   90.00
_cell.angle_beta   90.00
_cell.angle_gamma   90.00
#
_symmetry.space_group_name_H-M   'P 1'
#
loop_
_entity.id
_entity.type
_entity.pdbx_description
1 polymer ?
#
loop_
_entity_poly.entity_id
_entity_poly.type
_entity_poly.pdbx_seq_one_letter_code
_entity_poly.pdbx_strand_id
1 'polypeptide(L)'
;MISQDVVLVRYGEITLKDSWTRNSWERILAGNIAFYLQKAGVEYKAERGEGRIFVFTSDPRASEIISRVFGVVSASPAFSVPSHLEEI
;
A
#
# COMPACT_ATOMS: atom_id res chain seq x y z
N MET A 1 8.89 17.04 -9.35
CA MET A 1 8.31 15.77 -8.90
C MET A 1 7.49 16.05 -7.66
N ILE A 2 6.23 15.65 -7.64
CA ILE A 2 5.41 15.73 -6.43
C ILE A 2 5.98 14.68 -5.47
N SER A 3 6.46 15.12 -4.30
CA SER A 3 7.08 14.25 -3.29
C SER A 3 5.97 13.55 -2.49
N GLN A 4 5.60 12.31 -2.81
CA GLN A 4 4.69 11.53 -1.97
C GLN A 4 5.31 11.23 -0.60
N ASP A 5 4.48 10.96 0.41
CA ASP A 5 4.92 10.36 1.67
C ASP A 5 4.31 8.97 1.90
N VAL A 6 3.28 8.61 1.11
CA VAL A 6 2.58 7.33 1.20
C VAL A 6 2.09 6.86 -0.17
N VAL A 7 2.14 5.55 -0.39
CA VAL A 7 1.44 4.87 -1.47
C VAL A 7 0.20 4.18 -0.91
N LEU A 8 -0.97 4.57 -1.40
CA LEU A 8 -2.24 3.91 -1.10
C LEU A 8 -2.43 2.69 -2.01
N VAL A 9 -2.43 1.51 -1.42
CA VAL A 9 -2.57 0.24 -2.14
C VAL A 9 -3.99 -0.29 -1.98
N ARG A 10 -4.69 -0.40 -3.12
CA ARG A 10 -6.00 -1.06 -3.22
C ARG A 10 -5.80 -2.46 -3.75
N TYR A 11 -6.52 -3.39 -3.16
CA TYR A 11 -6.57 -4.77 -3.61
C TYR A 11 -8.00 -5.21 -3.81
N GLY A 12 -8.18 -6.18 -4.69
CA GLY A 12 -9.49 -6.75 -4.98
C GLY A 12 -9.78 -7.82 -3.93
N GLU A 13 -10.77 -7.58 -3.08
CA GLU A 13 -11.37 -8.63 -2.28
C GLU A 13 -12.74 -8.97 -2.87
N ILE A 14 -13.01 -10.25 -3.12
CA ILE A 14 -14.39 -10.73 -3.27
C ILE A 14 -14.97 -10.70 -1.86
N THR A 15 -15.95 -9.83 -1.62
CA THR A 15 -16.62 -9.49 -0.35
C THR A 15 -17.27 -10.66 0.42
N LEU A 16 -16.94 -11.91 0.09
CA LEU A 16 -17.52 -13.15 0.60
C LEU A 16 -16.61 -13.89 1.60
N LYS A 17 -15.50 -13.30 2.05
CA LYS A 17 -14.57 -13.95 2.98
C LYS A 17 -14.77 -13.47 4.41
N ASP A 18 -14.64 -14.41 5.35
CA ASP A 18 -14.57 -14.10 6.77
C ASP A 18 -13.31 -13.28 7.11
N SER A 19 -13.34 -12.59 8.24
CA SER A 19 -12.28 -11.67 8.66
C SER A 19 -10.91 -12.34 8.82
N TRP A 20 -10.88 -13.63 9.18
CA TRP A 20 -9.64 -14.38 9.32
C TRP A 20 -8.99 -14.62 7.96
N THR A 21 -9.77 -15.09 6.99
CA THR A 21 -9.28 -15.32 5.63
C THR A 21 -8.78 -14.02 5.00
N ARG A 22 -9.49 -12.90 5.22
CA ARG A 22 -9.04 -11.56 4.77
C ARG A 22 -7.69 -11.19 5.37
N ASN A 23 -7.54 -11.31 6.70
CA ASN A 23 -6.30 -10.92 7.38
C ASN A 23 -5.10 -11.76 6.90
N SER A 24 -5.30 -13.06 6.71
CA SER A 24 -4.29 -13.97 6.18
C SER A 24 -3.85 -13.55 4.77
N TRP A 25 -4.82 -13.23 3.91
CA TRP A 25 -4.54 -12.77 2.55
C TRP A 25 -3.81 -11.42 2.51
N GLU A 26 -4.26 -10.44 3.30
CA GLU A 26 -3.60 -9.14 3.43
C GLU A 26 -2.15 -9.28 3.93
N ARG A 27 -1.89 -10.23 4.84
CA ARG A 27 -0.53 -10.51 5.33
C ARG A 27 0.37 -11.05 4.21
N ILE A 28 -0.15 -11.94 3.36
CA ILE A 28 0.58 -12.45 2.19
C ILE A 28 0.86 -11.33 1.19
N LEU A 29 -0.16 -10.52 0.87
CA LEU A 29 0.00 -9.39 -0.05
C LEU A 29 1.04 -8.38 0.47
N ALA A 30 0.97 -8.01 1.74
CA ALA A 30 1.94 -7.12 2.37
C ALA A 30 3.37 -7.70 2.33
N GLY A 31 3.52 -9.02 2.53
CA GLY A 31 4.79 -9.72 2.39
C GLY A 31 5.36 -9.68 0.97
N ASN A 32 4.51 -9.86 -0.05
CA ASN A 32 4.92 -9.76 -1.45
C ASN A 32 5.35 -8.34 -1.81
N ILE A 33 4.59 -7.32 -1.38
CA ILE A 33 4.95 -5.91 -1.57
C ILE A 33 6.30 -5.61 -0.93
N ALA A 34 6.48 -6.04 0.32
CA ALA A 34 7.73 -5.90 1.07
C ALA A 34 8.93 -6.48 0.31
N PHE A 35 8.79 -7.70 -0.21
CA PHE A 35 9.85 -8.37 -0.98
C PHE A 35 10.32 -7.54 -2.19
N TYR A 36 9.39 -7.02 -2.99
CA TYR A 36 9.75 -6.24 -4.19
C TYR A 36 10.35 -4.88 -3.84
N LEU A 37 9.86 -4.19 -2.81
CA LEU A 37 10.43 -2.92 -2.34
C LEU A 37 11.85 -3.11 -1.81
N GLN A 38 12.07 -4.14 -0.98
CA GLN A 38 13.40 -4.49 -0.47
C GLN A 38 14.37 -4.84 -1.61
N LYS A 39 13.93 -5.64 -2.58
CA LYS A 39 14.74 -5.99 -3.77
C LYS A 39 15.13 -4.76 -4.60
N ALA A 40 14.27 -3.74 -4.62
CA ALA A 40 14.54 -2.47 -5.30
C ALA A 40 15.34 -1.46 -4.46
N GLY A 41 15.70 -1.81 -3.21
CA GLY A 41 16.40 -0.92 -2.28
C GLY A 41 15.56 0.28 -1.84
N VAL A 42 14.24 0.13 -1.77
CA VAL A 42 13.32 1.18 -1.31
C VAL A 42 13.12 1.04 0.20
N GLU A 43 13.36 2.11 0.95
CA GLU A 43 13.00 2.19 2.36
C GLU A 43 11.51 2.51 2.51
N TYR A 44 10.83 1.78 3.39
CA TYR A 44 9.39 1.94 3.61
C TYR A 44 8.94 1.45 4.99
N LYS A 45 7.76 1.94 5.42
CA LYS A 45 6.96 1.35 6.49
C LYS A 45 5.60 0.96 5.93
N ALA A 46 5.17 -0.28 6.13
CA ALA A 46 3.88 -0.76 5.64
C ALA A 46 2.89 -0.97 6.80
N GLU A 47 1.67 -0.48 6.63
CA GLU A 47 0.56 -0.63 7.57
C GLU A 47 -0.67 -1.20 6.87
N ARG A 48 -1.37 -2.14 7.52
CA ARG A 48 -2.63 -2.72 7.03
C ARG A 48 -3.78 -1.99 7.70
N GLY A 49 -4.62 -1.33 6.92
CA GLY A 49 -5.89 -0.75 7.37
C GLY A 49 -7.09 -1.60 6.96
N GLU A 50 -8.30 -1.09 7.18
CA GLU A 50 -9.54 -1.77 6.80
C GLU A 50 -9.74 -1.77 5.26
N GLY A 51 -9.26 -2.83 4.60
CA GLY A 51 -9.41 -3.01 3.16
C GLY A 51 -8.36 -2.28 2.31
N ARG A 52 -7.32 -1.71 2.93
CA ARG A 52 -6.21 -1.02 2.24
C ARG A 52 -4.88 -1.33 2.90
N ILE A 53 -3.79 -1.25 2.12
CA ILE A 53 -2.42 -1.22 2.65
C ILE A 53 -1.84 0.17 2.37
N PHE A 54 -1.21 0.75 3.38
CA PHE A 54 -0.49 2.01 3.29
C PHE A 54 0.99 1.72 3.31
N VAL A 55 1.73 2.22 2.32
CA VAL A 55 3.19 2.09 2.26
C VAL A 55 3.79 3.48 2.37
N PHE A 56 4.25 3.85 3.56
CA PHE A 56 4.89 5.12 3.83
C PHE A 56 6.32 5.10 3.29
N THR A 57 6.61 5.98 2.34
CA THR A 57 7.91 6.14 1.69
C THR A 57 7.91 7.43 0.87
N SER A 58 9.05 8.09 0.80
CA SER A 58 9.27 9.24 -0.08
C SER A 58 9.82 8.84 -1.45
N ASP A 59 10.11 7.56 -1.67
CA ASP A 59 10.68 7.09 -2.94
C ASP A 59 9.62 7.11 -4.05
N PRO A 60 9.76 7.92 -5.11
CA PRO A 60 8.75 8.05 -6.16
C PRO A 60 8.55 6.76 -6.98
N ARG A 61 9.49 5.81 -6.93
CA ARG A 61 9.43 4.52 -7.65
C ARG A 61 8.45 3.54 -7.01
N ALA A 62 8.09 3.74 -5.75
CA ALA A 62 7.35 2.77 -4.97
C ALA A 62 5.98 2.40 -5.59
N SER A 63 5.23 3.39 -6.09
CA SER A 63 3.90 3.14 -6.66
C SER A 63 3.95 2.26 -7.92
N GLU A 64 4.95 2.46 -8.78
CA GLU A 64 5.17 1.64 -9.96
C GLU A 64 5.63 0.22 -9.61
N ILE A 65 6.51 0.08 -8.62
CA ILE A 65 6.95 -1.25 -8.16
C ILE A 65 5.76 -2.02 -7.58
N ILE A 66 4.97 -1.38 -6.73
CA ILE A 66 3.82 -1.99 -6.06
C ILE A 66 2.72 -2.36 -7.06
N SER A 67 2.47 -1.55 -8.09
CA SER A 67 1.42 -1.84 -9.08
C SER A 67 1.65 -3.12 -9.88
N ARG A 68 2.90 -3.61 -9.92
CA ARG A 68 3.29 -4.86 -10.59
C ARG A 68 3.16 -6.10 -9.69
N VAL A 69 2.79 -5.93 -8.42
CA VAL A 69 2.61 -7.05 -7.48
C VAL A 69 1.23 -7.68 -7.68
N PHE A 70 1.17 -8.98 -7.93
CA PHE A 70 -0.09 -9.70 -8.05
C PHE A 70 -0.97 -9.54 -6.80
N GLY A 71 -2.26 -9.28 -7.02
CA GLY A 71 -3.24 -8.99 -5.97
C GLY A 71 -3.47 -7.48 -5.74
N VAL A 72 -2.56 -6.62 -6.19
CA VAL A 72 -2.78 -5.17 -6.25
C VAL A 72 -3.70 -4.84 -7.42
N VAL A 73 -4.76 -4.10 -7.15
CA VAL A 73 -5.68 -3.54 -8.16
C VAL A 73 -5.23 -2.13 -8.58
N SER A 74 -4.75 -1.34 -7.62
CA SER A 74 -4.16 -0.02 -7.91
C SER A 74 -3.17 0.37 -6.81
N ALA A 75 -2.11 1.09 -7.19
CA ALA A 75 -1.20 1.75 -6.26
C ALA A 75 -1.19 3.26 -6.58
N SER A 76 -1.64 4.09 -5.64
CA SER A 76 -1.73 5.53 -5.83
C SER A 76 -0.67 6.25 -4.99
N PRO A 77 0.24 7.03 -5.61
CA PRO A 77 1.05 7.99 -4.85
C PRO A 77 0.14 9.02 -4.17
N ALA A 78 0.37 9.33 -2.91
CA ALA A 78 -0.49 10.19 -2.11
C ALA A 78 0.28 10.97 -1.03
N PHE A 79 -0.45 11.88 -0.37
CA PHE A 79 -0.01 12.61 0.81
C PHE A 79 -0.85 12.20 2.03
N SER A 80 -0.21 12.01 3.18
CA SER A 80 -0.89 11.81 4.45
C SER A 80 -0.95 13.14 5.20
N VAL A 81 -2.17 13.64 5.42
CA VAL A 81 -2.43 14.86 6.18
C VAL A 81 -3.37 14.57 7.35
N PRO A 82 -3.29 15.32 8.46
CA PRO A 82 -4.34 15.37 9.48
C PRO A 82 -5.73 15.64 8.89
N SER A 83 -6.77 15.13 9.56
CA SER A 83 -8.15 15.25 9.08
C SER A 83 -8.80 16.62 9.38
N HIS A 84 -8.00 17.69 9.39
CA HIS A 84 -8.48 19.06 9.56
C HIS A 84 -8.76 19.67 8.18
N LEU A 85 -9.87 20.40 8.04
CA LEU A 85 -10.28 20.96 6.74
C LEU A 85 -9.22 21.89 6.13
N GLU A 86 -8.43 22.57 6.96
CA GLU A 86 -7.36 23.47 6.52
C GLU A 86 -6.16 22.73 5.90
N GLU A 87 -6.04 21.41 6.13
CA GLU A 87 -4.92 20.58 5.69
C GLU A 87 -5.26 19.66 4.50
N ILE A 88 -6.52 19.66 4.02
CA ILE A 88 -7.04 18.88 2.89
C ILE A 88 -7.22 19.78 1.66
#